data_AF-A0A945D0E5-F1
#
_entry.id   AF-A0A945D0E5-F1
#
_cell.length_a   1.000
_cell.length_b   1.000
_cell.length_c   1.000
_cell.angle_alpha   90.00
_cell.angle_beta   90.00
_cell.angle_gamma   90.00
#
_symmetry.space_group_name_H-M   'P 1'
#
loop_
_entity.id
_entity.type
_entity.pdbx_description
1 polymer ?
#
loop_
_entity_poly.entity_id
_entity_poly.type
_entity_poly.pdbx_seq_one_letter_code
_entity_poly.pdbx_strand_id
1 'polypeptide(L)'
;SPFQWEVGIANAVVGGLGLLSLKASRQFRTAVVIGFSIWLWGDAVGHVYQMVAAGNFAPGNAGPWFWTDVVGPAVLIFFHIANRK
;
A
#
# COMPACT_ATOMS: atom_id res chain seq x y z
N SER A 1 17.70 -8.52 -5.65
CA SER A 1 17.59 -8.78 -7.10
C SER A 1 17.30 -7.47 -7.83
N PRO A 2 17.50 -7.36 -9.15
CA PRO A 2 17.12 -6.15 -9.92
C PRO A 2 15.67 -5.73 -9.69
N PHE A 3 14.75 -6.70 -9.66
CA PHE A 3 13.34 -6.46 -9.33
C PHE A 3 13.14 -5.85 -7.94
N GLN A 4 13.82 -6.34 -6.90
CA GLN A 4 13.72 -5.76 -5.55
C GLN A 4 14.22 -4.32 -5.49
N TRP A 5 15.19 -3.94 -6.34
CA TRP A 5 15.64 -2.56 -6.43
C TRP A 5 14.56 -1.66 -7.02
N GLU A 6 13.92 -2.07 -8.12
CA GLU A 6 12.82 -1.32 -8.74
C GLU A 6 11.63 -1.15 -7.77
N VAL A 7 11.24 -2.23 -7.07
CA VAL A 7 10.22 -2.17 -6.01
C VAL A 7 10.65 -1.23 -4.87
N GLY A 8 11.93 -1.28 -4.47
CA GLY A 8 12.47 -0.36 -3.46
C GLY A 8 12.34 1.12 -3.87
N ILE A 9 12.60 1.44 -5.13
CA ILE A 9 12.40 2.79 -5.67
C ILE A 9 10.91 3.15 -5.72
N ALA A 10 10.03 2.24 -6.13
CA ALA A 10 8.58 2.45 -6.08
C ALA A 10 8.11 2.76 -4.65
N ASN A 11 8.58 2.00 -3.66
CA ASN A 11 8.30 2.23 -2.24
C ASN A 11 8.78 3.63 -1.80
N ALA A 12 9.98 4.05 -2.25
CA ALA A 12 10.53 5.36 -1.92
C ALA A 12 9.70 6.51 -2.53
N VAL A 13 9.20 6.36 -3.75
CA VAL A 13 8.30 7.34 -4.39
C VAL A 13 7.03 7.51 -3.56
N VAL A 14 6.39 6.41 -3.21
CA VAL A 14 5.14 6.43 -2.44
C VAL A 14 5.38 6.99 -1.03
N GLY A 15 6.48 6.62 -0.37
CA GLY A 15 6.89 7.19 0.91
C GLY A 15 7.13 8.70 0.83
N GLY A 16 7.79 9.17 -0.22
CA GLY A 16 8.00 10.60 -0.49
C GLY A 16 6.69 11.36 -0.68
N LEU A 17 5.76 10.83 -1.47
CA LEU A 17 4.41 11.40 -1.64
C LEU A 17 3.65 11.45 -0.31
N GLY A 18 3.76 10.40 0.51
CA GLY A 18 3.20 10.35 1.87
C GLY A 18 3.72 11.49 2.75
N LEU A 19 5.04 11.71 2.80
CA LEU A 19 5.65 12.79 3.57
C LEU A 19 5.22 14.18 3.06
N LEU A 20 5.19 14.38 1.75
CA LEU A 20 4.74 15.63 1.15
C LEU A 20 3.26 15.92 1.47
N SER A 21 2.44 14.88 1.64
CA SER A 21 1.01 15.01 1.91
C SER A 21 0.68 15.61 3.28
N LEU A 22 1.60 15.54 4.26
CA LEU A 22 1.39 15.97 5.64
C LEU A 22 0.95 17.44 5.75
N LYS A 23 1.44 18.31 4.86
CA LYS A 23 1.08 19.73 4.79
C LYS A 23 0.43 20.14 3.47
N ALA A 24 0.11 19.17 2.61
CA ALA A 24 -0.48 19.43 1.31
C ALA A 24 -1.99 19.69 1.39
N SER A 25 -2.57 20.13 0.28
CA SER A 25 -4.01 20.29 0.12
C SER A 25 -4.75 18.95 0.28
N ARG A 26 -6.03 19.03 0.65
CA ARG A 26 -6.88 17.85 0.78
C ARG A 26 -6.98 17.06 -0.53
N GLN A 27 -6.96 17.73 -1.69
CA GLN A 27 -6.95 17.07 -3.00
C GLN A 27 -5.68 16.26 -3.21
N PHE A 28 -4.51 16.80 -2.86
CA PHE A 28 -3.25 16.07 -2.94
C PHE A 28 -3.25 14.85 -2.01
N ARG A 29 -3.67 15.02 -0.76
CA ARG A 29 -3.83 13.89 0.19
C ARG A 29 -4.75 12.81 -0.35
N THR A 30 -5.86 13.21 -0.97
CA THR A 30 -6.81 12.28 -1.60
C THR A 30 -6.12 11.47 -2.70
N ALA A 31 -5.35 12.12 -3.57
CA ALA A 31 -4.60 11.44 -4.63
C ALA A 31 -3.57 10.44 -4.06
N VAL A 32 -2.85 10.83 -3.00
CA VAL A 32 -1.90 9.94 -2.31
C VAL A 32 -2.62 8.72 -1.71
N VAL A 33 -3.74 8.93 -1.02
CA VAL A 33 -4.54 7.83 -0.45
C VAL A 33 -5.05 6.89 -1.54
N ILE A 34 -5.54 7.40 -2.66
CA ILE A 34 -5.98 6.58 -3.80
C ILE A 34 -4.81 5.75 -4.34
N GLY A 35 -3.66 6.39 -4.62
CA GLY A 35 -2.48 5.70 -5.15
C GLY A 35 -1.97 4.61 -4.22
N PHE A 36 -1.86 4.91 -2.92
CA PHE A 36 -1.45 3.95 -1.89
C PHE A 36 -2.42 2.77 -1.78
N SER A 37 -3.73 3.05 -1.88
CA SER A 37 -4.77 2.01 -1.80
C SER A 37 -4.75 1.08 -3.00
N ILE A 38 -4.60 1.62 -4.22
CA ILE A 38 -4.50 0.81 -5.44
C ILE A 38 -3.30 -0.11 -5.37
N TRP A 39 -2.14 0.41 -4.96
CA TRP A 39 -0.92 -0.37 -4.88
C TRP A 39 -1.04 -1.50 -3.86
N LEU A 40 -1.33 -1.19 -2.59
CA LEU A 40 -1.36 -2.19 -1.54
C LEU A 40 -2.49 -3.20 -1.71
N TRP A 41 -3.72 -2.79 -2.04
CA TRP A 41 -4.78 -3.78 -2.30
C TRP A 41 -4.50 -4.60 -3.56
N GLY A 42 -3.77 -4.05 -4.55
CA GLY A 42 -3.26 -4.82 -5.68
C GLY A 42 -2.29 -5.94 -5.23
N ASP A 43 -1.34 -5.62 -4.36
CA ASP A 43 -0.39 -6.58 -3.81
C ASP A 43 -1.11 -7.64 -2.95
N ALA A 44 -2.11 -7.24 -2.15
CA ALA A 44 -2.96 -8.18 -1.40
C ALA A 44 -3.68 -9.18 -2.31
N VAL A 45 -4.20 -8.74 -3.45
CA VAL A 45 -4.81 -9.62 -4.46
C VAL A 45 -3.76 -10.59 -5.01
N GLY A 46 -2.54 -10.12 -5.29
CA GLY A 46 -1.42 -10.97 -5.70
C GLY A 46 -1.07 -12.04 -4.67
N HIS A 47 -1.01 -11.66 -3.40
CA HIS A 47 -0.79 -12.60 -2.29
C HIS A 47 -1.88 -13.66 -2.19
N VAL A 48 -3.16 -13.28 -2.28
CA VAL A 48 -4.31 -14.20 -2.30
C VAL A 48 -4.22 -15.14 -3.50
N TYR A 49 -3.90 -14.62 -4.68
CA TYR A 49 -3.72 -15.44 -5.87
C TYR A 49 -2.63 -16.50 -5.65
N GLN A 50 -1.48 -16.13 -5.08
CA GLN A 50 -0.42 -17.10 -4.78
C GLN A 50 -0.82 -18.13 -3.71
N MET A 51 -1.61 -17.72 -2.70
CA MET A 51 -2.15 -18.64 -1.70
C MET A 51 -3.08 -19.68 -2.32
N VAL A 52 -3.99 -19.24 -3.20
CA VAL A 52 -5.01 -20.12 -3.80
C VAL A 52 -4.41 -20.98 -4.93
N ALA A 53 -3.66 -20.38 -5.85
CA ALA A 53 -3.18 -21.06 -7.05
C ALA A 53 -1.92 -21.90 -6.80
N ALA A 54 -1.02 -21.45 -5.92
CA ALA A 54 0.27 -22.10 -5.68
C ALA A 54 0.40 -22.68 -4.26
N GLY A 55 -0.62 -22.55 -3.40
CA GLY A 55 -0.54 -23.00 -2.00
C GLY A 55 0.53 -22.28 -1.19
N ASN A 56 0.96 -21.10 -1.60
CA ASN A 56 2.08 -20.39 -0.98
C ASN A 56 1.63 -19.66 0.29
N PHE A 57 1.62 -20.37 1.42
CA PHE A 57 1.35 -19.80 2.75
C PHE A 57 2.61 -19.46 3.54
N ALA A 58 3.76 -19.34 2.86
CA ALA A 58 4.99 -18.93 3.52
C ALA A 58 4.81 -17.53 4.18
N PRO A 59 5.51 -17.23 5.29
CA PRO A 59 5.40 -15.94 5.97
C PRO A 59 5.67 -14.72 5.08
N GLY A 60 6.46 -14.88 4.02
CA GLY A 60 6.71 -13.83 3.04
C GLY A 60 5.53 -13.51 2.12
N ASN A 61 4.54 -14.39 2.01
CA ASN A 61 3.35 -14.22 1.17
C ASN A 61 2.05 -14.07 1.99
N ALA A 62 1.87 -14.88 3.04
CA ALA A 62 0.64 -14.89 3.86
C ALA A 62 0.84 -14.29 5.27
N GLY A 63 2.01 -13.72 5.54
CA GLY A 63 2.37 -13.15 6.83
C GLY A 63 2.15 -11.64 6.92
N PRO A 64 3.05 -10.90 7.58
CA PRO A 64 2.86 -9.47 7.87
C PRO A 64 2.63 -8.57 6.66
N TRP A 65 3.23 -8.90 5.51
CA TRP A 65 3.11 -8.11 4.28
C TRP A 65 1.67 -8.11 3.76
N PHE A 66 1.08 -9.29 3.58
CA PHE A 66 -0.33 -9.41 3.20
C PHE A 66 -1.28 -8.62 4.12
N TRP A 67 -1.08 -8.68 5.44
CA TRP A 67 -1.94 -7.92 6.36
C TRP A 67 -1.70 -6.42 6.32
N THR A 68 -0.46 -5.98 6.07
CA THR A 68 -0.15 -4.57 5.85
C THR A 68 -0.85 -4.07 4.59
N ASP A 69 -0.86 -4.88 3.55
CA ASP A 69 -1.48 -4.58 2.26
C ASP A 69 -3.00 -4.43 2.38
N VAL A 70 -3.63 -5.26 3.21
CA VAL A 70 -5.08 -5.20 3.48
C VAL A 70 -5.44 -4.02 4.39
N VAL A 71 -4.75 -3.89 5.53
CA VAL A 71 -5.12 -2.97 6.61
C VAL A 71 -4.66 -1.54 6.35
N GLY A 72 -3.48 -1.37 5.76
CA GLY A 72 -2.87 -0.07 5.50
C GLY A 72 -3.80 0.92 4.77
N PRO A 73 -4.37 0.53 3.61
CA PRO A 73 -5.31 1.37 2.89
C PRO A 73 -6.56 1.72 3.69
N ALA A 74 -7.15 0.74 4.40
CA ALA A 74 -8.35 0.95 5.20
C ALA A 74 -8.12 2.01 6.29
N VAL A 75 -6.96 1.94 6.96
CA VAL A 75 -6.55 2.91 7.98
C VAL A 75 -6.33 4.31 7.37
N LEU A 76 -5.64 4.40 6.24
CA LEU A 76 -5.41 5.68 5.56
C LEU A 76 -6.71 6.33 5.08
N ILE A 77 -7.62 5.54 4.49
CA ILE A 77 -8.94 6.01 4.05
C ILE A 77 -9.74 6.52 5.25
N PHE A 78 -9.76 5.77 6.36
CA PHE A 78 -10.45 6.19 7.58
C PHE A 78 -9.92 7.53 8.09
N PHE A 79 -8.61 7.68 8.24
CA PHE A 79 -8.02 8.94 8.71
C PHE A 79 -8.24 10.10 7.74
N HIS A 80 -8.19 9.86 6.44
CA HIS A 80 -8.43 10.90 5.43
C HIS A 80 -9.89 11.38 5.41
N ILE A 81 -10.85 10.49 5.62
CA ILE A 81 -12.27 10.85 5.74
C ILE A 81 -12.53 11.57 7.07
N ALA A 82 -11.95 11.10 8.17
CA ALA A 82 -12.07 11.71 9.49
C ALA A 82 -11.42 13.11 9.54
N ASN A 83 -10.33 13.31 8.80
CA ASN A 83 -9.64 14.59 8.69
C ASN A 83 -10.31 15.50 7.64
N ARG A 84 -11.19 16.39 8.12
CA ARG A 84 -11.89 17.37 7.27
C ARG A 84 -11.09 18.65 6.98
N LYS A 85 -9.87 18.78 7.52
CA LYS A 85 -8.95 19.90 7.25
C LYS A 85 -8.15 19.63 5.98
#